data_AF-A0AAX3ZSY4-F1
#
_entry.id   AF-A0AAX3ZSY4-F1
#
_cell.length_a   1.000
_cell.length_b   1.000
_cell.length_c   1.000
_cell.angle_alpha   90.00
_cell.angle_beta   90.00
_cell.angle_gamma   90.00
#
_symmetry.space_group_name_H-M   'P 1'
#
loop_
_entity.id
_entity.type
_entity.pdbx_description
1 polymer ?
#
loop_
_entity_poly.entity_id
_entity_poly.type
_entity_poly.pdbx_seq_one_letter_code
_entity_poly.pdbx_strand_id
1 'polypeptide(L)'
;MSTRREDGPGRKDGDRGPVPVGSAGSAEDAPSVGPVESVLDLLYAAPPSDFVSLRERHAGAARSAGRKEDARRLHAARRPTLAAWAANLLTRSLPEESRRFLELGRALREAYRALDADGLKELSAQRRSVVTALSRQAADLAREAGHPLSEGARREVESTLLAVLADPAAAEQWAGGRLTGSLTPPSEFPSGGGRAGPAPRERPIRPHAPPEGPAGDELAERRRRRRQEEQARAERAAERAAREAHDRRAEREDADAASRRAGEAVDRAREEVSAAERRLREAHAELARAERELGTAREREHTTAQALDRAEREAHDAAREADRTAGRAERRDPRD
;
A
#
# COMPACT_ATOMS: atom_id res chain seq x y z
N MET A 1 -63.54 69.83 -39.54
CA MET A 1 -63.48 68.91 -40.69
C MET A 1 -63.11 67.52 -40.21
N SER A 2 -63.47 66.50 -40.98
CA SER A 2 -63.51 65.09 -40.57
C SER A 2 -62.15 64.44 -40.29
N THR A 3 -62.12 63.61 -39.24
CA THR A 3 -61.43 62.29 -39.09
C THR A 3 -59.89 62.24 -39.34
N ARG A 4 -59.10 61.35 -38.72
CA ARG A 4 -59.31 59.89 -38.64
C ARG A 4 -58.23 59.19 -37.77
N ARG A 5 -58.64 58.46 -36.70
CA ARG A 5 -58.09 57.16 -36.18
C ARG A 5 -56.57 57.13 -35.80
N GLU A 6 -55.97 56.12 -35.15
CA GLU A 6 -56.31 54.90 -34.36
C GLU A 6 -55.08 54.62 -33.46
N ASP A 7 -55.06 53.87 -32.35
CA ASP A 7 -56.08 53.08 -31.64
C ASP A 7 -55.74 53.04 -30.11
N GLY A 8 -56.45 52.23 -29.31
CA GLY A 8 -56.19 51.96 -27.89
C GLY A 8 -55.39 50.65 -27.60
N PRO A 9 -55.73 49.91 -26.53
CA PRO A 9 -55.28 50.30 -25.17
C PRO A 9 -54.73 49.12 -24.33
N GLY A 10 -54.19 49.46 -23.15
CA GLY A 10 -54.21 48.58 -21.96
C GLY A 10 -53.15 47.48 -21.86
N ARG A 11 -52.25 47.61 -20.87
CA ARG A 11 -51.49 46.48 -20.32
C ARG A 11 -52.15 46.01 -19.02
N LYS A 12 -52.40 44.70 -18.91
CA LYS A 12 -52.87 44.03 -17.69
C LYS A 12 -51.74 43.25 -17.04
N ASP A 13 -51.84 43.07 -15.74
CA ASP A 13 -50.99 42.20 -14.93
C ASP A 13 -51.06 40.73 -15.37
N GLY A 14 -49.98 40.00 -15.11
CA GLY A 14 -49.84 38.58 -15.48
C GLY A 14 -48.65 37.93 -14.77
N ASP A 15 -48.93 37.44 -13.56
CA ASP A 15 -48.44 36.18 -12.96
C ASP A 15 -46.98 35.71 -13.20
N ARG A 16 -46.24 35.49 -12.10
CA ARG A 16 -44.92 34.82 -12.09
C ARG A 16 -45.02 33.48 -11.35
N GLY A 17 -45.38 32.43 -12.08
CA GLY A 17 -45.13 31.04 -11.67
C GLY A 17 -43.65 30.61 -11.88
N PRO A 18 -43.14 29.61 -11.14
CA PRO A 18 -41.72 29.27 -11.10
C PRO A 18 -41.28 28.27 -12.18
N VAL A 19 -40.00 28.33 -12.58
CA VAL A 19 -39.31 27.27 -13.34
C VAL A 19 -38.15 26.69 -12.50
N PRO A 20 -38.05 25.36 -12.36
CA PRO A 20 -37.00 24.73 -11.56
C PRO A 20 -35.77 24.36 -12.41
N VAL A 21 -34.56 24.57 -11.89
CA VAL A 21 -33.36 23.93 -12.46
C VAL A 21 -32.29 23.64 -11.41
N GLY A 22 -32.04 22.34 -11.21
CA GLY A 22 -30.70 21.74 -11.18
C GLY A 22 -29.72 22.16 -10.08
N SER A 23 -29.55 21.28 -9.09
CA SER A 23 -28.33 21.21 -8.26
C SER A 23 -27.05 21.32 -9.10
N ALA A 24 -26.26 22.36 -8.87
CA ALA A 24 -24.85 22.39 -9.23
C ALA A 24 -24.03 21.87 -8.05
N GLY A 25 -23.69 20.58 -8.07
CA GLY A 25 -22.82 19.97 -7.08
C GLY A 25 -21.38 20.48 -7.20
N SER A 26 -20.71 20.58 -6.05
CA SER A 26 -19.32 20.97 -5.81
C SER A 26 -18.35 20.81 -6.97
N ALA A 27 -17.88 21.94 -7.51
CA ALA A 27 -16.74 22.01 -8.42
C ALA A 27 -15.41 22.17 -7.66
N GLU A 28 -15.10 21.21 -6.77
CA GLU A 28 -13.84 21.18 -6.01
C GLU A 28 -13.21 19.78 -6.01
N ASP A 29 -12.55 19.43 -7.12
CA ASP A 29 -11.36 18.57 -7.10
C ASP A 29 -10.48 18.89 -8.33
N ALA A 30 -9.86 20.07 -8.31
CA ALA A 30 -8.82 20.40 -9.28
C ALA A 30 -7.56 19.60 -8.90
N PRO A 31 -7.09 18.64 -9.73
CA PRO A 31 -6.05 17.72 -9.34
C PRO A 31 -4.77 18.48 -8.99
N SER A 32 -4.29 18.33 -7.75
CA SER A 32 -3.12 19.07 -7.26
C SER A 32 -1.92 18.86 -8.18
N VAL A 33 -1.27 19.97 -8.55
CA VAL A 33 -0.27 20.04 -9.62
C VAL A 33 1.11 19.69 -9.03
N GLY A 34 1.20 18.49 -8.44
CA GLY A 34 2.43 17.97 -7.82
C GLY A 34 3.59 17.78 -8.81
N PRO A 35 4.78 17.40 -8.33
CA PRO A 35 5.91 17.03 -9.19
C PRO A 35 5.49 15.95 -10.19
N VAL A 36 5.95 16.07 -11.44
CA VAL A 36 5.56 15.14 -12.52
C VAL A 36 5.88 13.68 -12.20
N GLU A 37 6.91 13.41 -11.40
CA GLU A 37 7.21 12.08 -10.88
C GLU A 37 6.08 11.52 -10.01
N SER A 38 5.61 12.28 -9.02
CA SER A 38 4.50 11.88 -8.15
C SER A 38 3.21 11.63 -8.92
N VAL A 39 2.99 12.38 -10.01
CA VAL A 39 1.85 12.16 -10.92
C VAL A 39 2.03 10.88 -11.74
N LEU A 40 3.22 10.63 -12.28
CA LEU A 40 3.52 9.36 -12.97
C LEU A 40 3.37 8.16 -12.02
N ASP A 41 3.78 8.28 -10.76
CA ASP A 41 3.59 7.26 -9.75
C ASP A 41 2.13 6.97 -9.45
N LEU A 42 1.28 8.00 -9.40
CA LEU A 42 -0.17 7.86 -9.27
C LEU A 42 -0.78 7.18 -10.50
N LEU A 43 -0.32 7.53 -11.72
CA LEU A 43 -0.76 6.88 -12.96
C LEU A 43 -0.41 5.38 -12.99
N TYR A 44 0.80 4.99 -12.59
CA TYR A 44 1.23 3.58 -12.60
C TYR A 44 0.71 2.75 -11.42
N ALA A 45 0.17 3.39 -10.37
CA ALA A 45 -0.61 2.74 -9.32
C ALA A 45 -2.06 2.45 -9.74
N ALA A 46 -2.65 3.30 -10.58
CA ALA A 46 -4.03 3.16 -11.03
C ALA A 46 -4.23 1.96 -11.99
N PRO A 47 -5.42 1.33 -12.01
CA PRO A 47 -5.70 0.22 -12.92
C PRO A 47 -5.52 0.58 -14.40
N PRO A 48 -5.19 -0.40 -15.27
CA PRO A 48 -5.01 -0.15 -16.70
C PRO A 48 -6.24 0.44 -17.42
N SER A 49 -7.46 0.20 -16.92
CA SER A 49 -8.69 0.81 -17.44
C SER A 49 -8.69 2.33 -17.30
N ASP A 50 -8.19 2.81 -16.16
CA ASP A 50 -8.35 4.20 -15.72
C ASP A 50 -7.14 5.05 -16.13
N PHE A 51 -6.00 4.40 -16.35
CA PHE A 51 -4.72 5.00 -16.73
C PHE A 51 -4.83 6.10 -17.79
N VAL A 52 -5.58 5.86 -18.88
CA VAL A 52 -5.70 6.82 -19.99
C VAL A 52 -6.48 8.06 -19.54
N SER A 53 -7.64 7.87 -18.89
CA SER A 53 -8.47 8.96 -18.38
C SER A 53 -7.73 9.82 -17.36
N LEU A 54 -6.98 9.19 -16.44
CA LEU A 54 -6.15 9.88 -15.47
C LEU A 54 -5.00 10.64 -16.17
N ARG A 55 -4.31 10.01 -17.14
CA ARG A 55 -3.21 10.63 -17.88
C ARG A 55 -3.66 11.89 -18.60
N GLU A 56 -4.77 11.85 -19.32
CA GLU A 56 -5.32 13.02 -20.00
C GLU A 56 -5.73 14.13 -19.02
N ARG A 57 -6.36 13.78 -17.89
CA ARG A 57 -6.74 14.73 -16.85
C ARG A 57 -5.54 15.46 -16.25
N HIS A 58 -4.50 14.72 -15.85
CA HIS A 58 -3.30 15.31 -15.26
C HIS A 58 -2.43 16.04 -16.28
N ALA A 59 -2.35 15.55 -17.54
CA ALA A 59 -1.68 16.27 -18.61
C ALA A 59 -2.40 17.58 -18.99
N GLY A 60 -3.73 17.58 -18.98
CA GLY A 60 -4.55 18.79 -19.12
C GLY A 60 -4.27 19.81 -18.02
N ALA A 61 -4.30 19.39 -16.75
CA ALA A 61 -3.96 20.24 -15.61
C ALA A 61 -2.52 20.81 -15.72
N ALA A 62 -1.54 20.00 -16.11
CA ALA A 62 -0.17 20.47 -16.32
C ALA A 62 -0.06 21.51 -17.47
N ARG A 63 -0.82 21.37 -18.56
CA ARG A 63 -0.91 22.38 -19.63
C ARG A 63 -1.51 23.69 -19.11
N SER A 64 -2.62 23.62 -18.39
CA SER A 64 -3.29 24.80 -17.82
C SER A 64 -2.41 25.54 -16.80
N ALA A 65 -1.57 24.81 -16.06
CA ALA A 65 -0.55 25.36 -15.16
C ALA A 65 0.75 25.81 -15.87
N GLY A 66 0.79 25.86 -17.20
CA GLY A 66 1.95 26.30 -17.98
C GLY A 66 3.11 25.30 -18.08
N ARG A 67 3.05 24.14 -17.41
CA ARG A 67 4.09 23.10 -17.38
C ARG A 67 4.04 22.21 -18.62
N LYS A 68 4.40 22.77 -19.78
CA LYS A 68 4.32 22.10 -21.10
C LYS A 68 5.18 20.83 -21.16
N GLU A 69 6.36 20.85 -20.55
CA GLU A 69 7.30 19.73 -20.49
C GLU A 69 6.72 18.58 -19.67
N ASP A 70 6.16 18.86 -18.49
CA ASP A 70 5.48 17.86 -17.66
C ASP A 70 4.29 17.24 -18.40
N ALA A 71 3.48 18.05 -19.08
CA ALA A 71 2.38 17.56 -19.90
C ALA A 71 2.85 16.64 -21.05
N ARG A 72 3.99 16.93 -21.68
CA ARG A 72 4.61 16.05 -22.70
C ARG A 72 5.06 14.73 -22.08
N ARG A 73 5.72 14.77 -20.91
CA ARG A 73 6.16 13.57 -20.17
C ARG A 73 4.98 12.69 -19.75
N LEU A 74 3.90 13.29 -19.26
CA LEU A 74 2.66 12.58 -18.94
C LEU A 74 2.03 11.95 -20.19
N HIS A 75 1.96 12.65 -21.33
CA HIS A 75 1.48 12.07 -22.58
C HIS A 75 2.32 10.90 -23.10
N ALA A 76 3.64 10.95 -22.91
CA ALA A 76 4.55 9.88 -23.30
C ALA A 76 4.39 8.61 -22.44
N ALA A 77 3.75 8.70 -21.26
CA ALA A 77 3.50 7.56 -20.40
C ALA A 77 2.58 6.53 -21.11
N ARG A 78 3.11 5.31 -21.25
CA ARG A 78 2.40 4.17 -21.85
C ARG A 78 1.59 3.44 -20.79
N ARG A 79 0.36 3.05 -21.17
CA ARG A 79 -0.52 2.22 -20.34
C ARG A 79 0.17 0.88 -20.02
N PRO A 80 0.22 0.43 -18.75
CA PRO A 80 0.76 -0.87 -18.39
C PRO A 80 -0.15 -2.02 -18.84
N THR A 81 0.42 -3.21 -19.07
CA THR A 81 -0.37 -4.45 -19.11
C THR A 81 -0.91 -4.77 -17.71
N LEU A 82 -1.93 -5.63 -17.62
CA LEU A 82 -2.51 -6.01 -16.33
C LEU A 82 -1.49 -6.72 -15.43
N ALA A 83 -0.62 -7.56 -16.00
CA ALA A 83 0.48 -8.20 -15.29
C ALA A 83 1.54 -7.19 -14.81
N ALA A 84 1.91 -6.21 -15.66
CA ALA A 84 2.86 -5.17 -15.27
C ALA A 84 2.33 -4.26 -14.16
N TRP A 85 1.04 -3.90 -14.21
CA TRP A 85 0.37 -3.17 -13.14
C TRP A 85 0.34 -3.96 -11.82
N ALA A 86 -0.01 -5.25 -11.85
CA ALA A 86 0.01 -6.09 -10.65
C ALA A 86 1.43 -6.24 -10.07
N ALA A 87 2.47 -6.29 -10.91
CA ALA A 87 3.85 -6.26 -10.48
C ALA A 87 4.25 -4.90 -9.87
N ASN A 88 3.78 -3.77 -10.41
CA ASN A 88 3.97 -2.44 -9.81
C ASN A 88 3.26 -2.32 -8.45
N LEU A 89 2.09 -2.95 -8.30
CA LEU A 89 1.29 -2.92 -7.08
C LEU A 89 2.01 -3.57 -5.89
N LEU A 90 2.78 -4.65 -6.11
CA LEU A 90 3.64 -5.26 -5.09
C LEU A 90 4.61 -4.24 -4.45
N THR A 91 5.30 -3.43 -5.27
CA THR A 91 6.30 -2.47 -4.75
C THR A 91 5.69 -1.33 -3.94
N ARG A 92 4.39 -1.07 -4.11
CA ARG A 92 3.64 -0.01 -3.44
C ARG A 92 2.94 -0.52 -2.19
N SER A 93 2.27 -1.67 -2.28
CA SER A 93 1.51 -2.27 -1.18
C SER A 93 2.38 -3.06 -0.20
N LEU A 94 3.49 -3.65 -0.67
CA LEU A 94 4.40 -4.51 0.10
C LEU A 94 5.86 -4.02 -0.05
N PRO A 95 6.20 -2.79 0.41
CA PRO A 95 7.52 -2.21 0.18
C PRO A 95 8.66 -2.99 0.87
N GLU A 96 8.45 -3.47 2.09
CA GLU A 96 9.48 -4.23 2.82
C GLU A 96 9.71 -5.62 2.23
N GLU A 97 8.66 -6.29 1.76
CA GLU A 97 8.78 -7.60 1.09
C GLU A 97 9.46 -7.45 -0.27
N SER A 98 9.14 -6.37 -1.00
CA SER A 98 9.81 -6.02 -2.26
C SER A 98 11.30 -5.72 -2.08
N ARG A 99 11.70 -5.03 -1.00
CA ARG A 99 13.12 -4.83 -0.65
C ARG A 99 13.84 -6.16 -0.39
N ARG A 100 13.26 -7.03 0.45
CA ARG A 100 13.81 -8.37 0.72
C ARG A 100 13.93 -9.23 -0.53
N PHE A 101 13.01 -9.08 -1.49
CA PHE A 101 13.07 -9.76 -2.78
C PHE A 101 14.22 -9.26 -3.66
N LEU A 102 14.47 -7.94 -3.69
CA LEU A 102 15.60 -7.33 -4.39
C LEU A 102 16.95 -7.78 -3.78
N GLU A 103 17.02 -7.84 -2.45
CA GLU A 103 18.18 -8.35 -1.70
C GLU A 103 18.45 -9.83 -2.00
N LEU A 104 17.40 -10.66 -2.02
CA LEU A 104 17.49 -12.06 -2.46
C LEU A 104 18.01 -12.17 -3.90
N GLY A 105 17.52 -11.34 -4.82
CA GLY A 105 18.01 -11.28 -6.21
C GLY A 105 19.50 -10.93 -6.28
N ARG A 106 19.96 -10.01 -5.45
CA ARG A 106 21.39 -9.68 -5.33
C ARG A 106 22.21 -10.86 -4.81
N ALA A 107 21.82 -11.45 -3.69
CA ALA A 107 22.52 -12.58 -3.08
C ALA A 107 22.59 -13.80 -4.02
N LEU A 108 21.50 -14.08 -4.75
CA LEU A 108 21.47 -15.09 -5.82
C LEU A 108 22.53 -14.79 -6.88
N ARG A 109 22.56 -13.58 -7.45
CA ARG A 109 23.53 -13.21 -8.50
C ARG A 109 24.98 -13.26 -8.02
N GLU A 110 25.23 -12.95 -6.74
CA GLU A 110 26.55 -13.08 -6.10
C GLU A 110 26.95 -14.55 -5.94
N ALA A 111 26.06 -15.43 -5.46
CA ALA A 111 26.30 -16.88 -5.35
C ALA A 111 26.53 -17.56 -6.71
N TYR A 112 25.75 -17.21 -7.74
CA TYR A 112 25.94 -17.72 -9.11
C TYR A 112 27.31 -17.35 -9.69
N ARG A 113 27.86 -16.17 -9.36
CA ARG A 113 29.22 -15.75 -9.76
C ARG A 113 30.32 -16.50 -9.00
N ALA A 114 30.05 -16.93 -7.78
CA ALA A 114 30.99 -17.67 -6.93
C ALA A 114 31.10 -19.18 -7.27
N LEU A 115 30.24 -19.69 -8.17
CA LEU A 115 30.19 -21.11 -8.58
C LEU A 115 29.96 -22.11 -7.41
N ASP A 116 29.31 -21.67 -6.33
CA ASP A 116 28.89 -22.54 -5.23
C ASP A 116 27.73 -23.45 -5.68
N ALA A 117 28.07 -24.70 -6.02
CA ALA A 117 27.14 -25.68 -6.55
C ALA A 117 26.14 -26.22 -5.52
N ASP A 118 26.52 -26.29 -4.24
CA ASP A 118 25.67 -26.83 -3.18
C ASP A 118 24.66 -25.76 -2.71
N GLY A 119 25.12 -24.52 -2.52
CA GLY A 119 24.23 -23.37 -2.26
C GLY A 119 23.19 -23.17 -3.38
N LEU A 120 23.56 -23.43 -4.64
CA LEU A 120 22.69 -23.24 -5.80
C LEU A 120 21.37 -24.03 -5.76
N LYS A 121 21.37 -25.20 -5.12
CA LYS A 121 20.22 -26.12 -5.08
C LYS A 121 19.19 -25.68 -4.04
N GLU A 122 19.66 -25.33 -2.84
CA GLU A 122 18.88 -24.73 -1.75
C GLU A 122 18.21 -23.43 -2.23
N LEU A 123 19.04 -22.53 -2.77
CA LEU A 123 18.61 -21.23 -3.32
C LEU A 123 17.63 -21.37 -4.49
N SER A 124 17.74 -22.42 -5.31
CA SER A 124 16.81 -22.67 -6.42
C SER A 124 15.42 -23.09 -5.95
N ALA A 125 15.30 -23.81 -4.83
CA ALA A 125 14.02 -24.17 -4.23
C ALA A 125 13.38 -22.95 -3.56
N GLN A 126 14.16 -22.20 -2.77
CA GLN A 126 13.73 -20.97 -2.12
C GLN A 126 13.24 -19.93 -3.14
N ARG A 127 13.99 -19.71 -4.24
CA ARG A 127 13.59 -18.87 -5.39
C ARG A 127 12.17 -19.18 -5.86
N ARG A 128 11.85 -20.45 -6.11
CA ARG A 128 10.54 -20.84 -6.64
C ARG A 128 9.42 -20.59 -5.64
N SER A 129 9.65 -20.90 -4.36
CA SER A 129 8.68 -20.65 -3.29
C SER A 129 8.35 -19.15 -3.15
N VAL A 130 9.37 -18.29 -3.11
CA VAL A 130 9.20 -16.84 -2.95
C VAL A 130 8.51 -16.21 -4.18
N VAL A 131 8.90 -16.59 -5.41
CA VAL A 131 8.22 -16.11 -6.63
C VAL A 131 6.75 -16.52 -6.67
N THR A 132 6.42 -17.76 -6.30
CA THR A 132 5.02 -18.20 -6.23
C THR A 132 4.23 -17.48 -5.14
N ALA A 133 4.84 -17.14 -4.00
CA ALA A 133 4.19 -16.36 -2.94
C ALA A 133 3.87 -14.92 -3.39
N LEU A 134 4.87 -14.19 -3.91
CA LEU A 134 4.69 -12.83 -4.43
C LEU A 134 3.71 -12.77 -5.60
N SER A 135 3.72 -13.76 -6.49
CA SER A 135 2.75 -13.82 -7.58
C SER A 135 1.31 -14.07 -7.12
N ARG A 136 1.11 -14.81 -6.01
CA ARG A 136 -0.21 -14.94 -5.37
C ARG A 136 -0.65 -13.62 -4.73
N GLN A 137 0.21 -12.99 -3.93
CA GLN A 137 -0.05 -11.66 -3.36
C GLN A 137 -0.42 -10.63 -4.44
N ALA A 138 0.30 -10.61 -5.58
CA ALA A 138 -0.03 -9.74 -6.71
C ALA A 138 -1.43 -10.02 -7.29
N ALA A 139 -1.83 -11.29 -7.37
CA ALA A 139 -3.17 -11.68 -7.83
C ALA A 139 -4.26 -11.35 -6.80
N ASP A 140 -3.98 -11.48 -5.51
CA ASP A 140 -4.89 -11.12 -4.42
C ASP A 140 -5.10 -9.59 -4.36
N LEU A 141 -4.02 -8.80 -4.38
CA LEU A 141 -4.06 -7.33 -4.46
C LEU A 141 -4.80 -6.84 -5.72
N ALA A 142 -4.56 -7.46 -6.87
CA ALA A 142 -5.27 -7.16 -8.11
C ALA A 142 -6.78 -7.46 -8.02
N ARG A 143 -7.16 -8.56 -7.34
CA ARG A 143 -8.56 -8.92 -7.07
C ARG A 143 -9.21 -7.95 -6.08
N GLU A 144 -8.52 -7.54 -5.02
CA GLU A 144 -9.00 -6.53 -4.06
C GLU A 144 -9.26 -5.18 -4.73
N ALA A 145 -8.41 -4.79 -5.68
CA ALA A 145 -8.61 -3.63 -6.54
C ALA A 145 -9.64 -3.85 -7.68
N GLY A 146 -10.38 -4.96 -7.69
CA GLY A 146 -11.47 -5.23 -8.65
C GLY A 146 -11.05 -5.78 -10.02
N HIS A 147 -9.75 -6.07 -10.23
CA HIS A 147 -9.20 -6.52 -11.50
C HIS A 147 -8.50 -7.89 -11.38
N PRO A 148 -9.25 -8.99 -11.19
CA PRO A 148 -8.67 -10.33 -11.00
C PRO A 148 -7.81 -10.77 -12.20
N LEU A 149 -6.63 -11.33 -11.91
CA LEU A 149 -5.69 -11.79 -12.94
C LEU A 149 -6.15 -13.11 -13.56
N SER A 150 -5.97 -13.22 -14.89
CA SER A 150 -6.04 -14.52 -15.57
C SER A 150 -4.80 -15.37 -15.27
N GLU A 151 -4.89 -16.68 -15.48
CA GLU A 151 -3.74 -17.60 -15.34
C GLU A 151 -2.56 -17.19 -16.25
N GLY A 152 -2.84 -16.64 -17.45
CA GLY A 152 -1.82 -16.08 -18.33
C GLY A 152 -1.15 -14.84 -17.74
N ALA A 153 -1.93 -13.88 -17.21
CA ALA A 153 -1.41 -12.70 -16.55
C ALA A 153 -0.60 -13.05 -15.28
N ARG A 154 -1.00 -14.08 -14.52
CA ARG A 154 -0.22 -14.56 -13.37
C ARG A 154 1.14 -15.11 -13.81
N ARG A 155 1.21 -15.87 -14.91
CA ARG A 155 2.49 -16.36 -15.47
C ARG A 155 3.39 -15.22 -15.97
N GLU A 156 2.82 -14.15 -16.51
CA GLU A 156 3.57 -12.94 -16.85
C GLU A 156 4.15 -12.22 -15.62
N VAL A 157 3.41 -12.20 -14.49
CA VAL A 157 3.93 -11.72 -13.19
C VAL A 157 5.07 -12.64 -12.71
N GLU A 158 4.88 -13.96 -12.72
CA GLU A 158 5.94 -14.93 -12.36
C GLU A 158 7.20 -14.77 -13.22
N SER A 159 7.06 -14.58 -14.54
CA SER A 159 8.18 -14.27 -15.45
C SER A 159 8.89 -12.97 -15.06
N THR A 160 8.12 -11.92 -14.75
CA THR A 160 8.67 -10.61 -14.38
C THR A 160 9.47 -10.70 -13.08
N LEU A 161 8.95 -11.39 -12.07
CA LEU A 161 9.64 -11.66 -10.80
C LEU A 161 10.91 -12.51 -11.00
N LEU A 162 10.88 -13.50 -11.91
CA LEU A 162 12.08 -14.27 -12.27
C LEU A 162 13.15 -13.40 -12.96
N ALA A 163 12.75 -12.46 -13.80
CA ALA A 163 13.66 -11.51 -14.45
C ALA A 163 14.35 -10.59 -13.42
N VAL A 164 13.59 -10.05 -12.45
CA VAL A 164 14.11 -9.23 -11.33
C VAL A 164 15.18 -9.95 -10.50
N LEU A 165 15.03 -11.25 -10.27
CA LEU A 165 16.06 -12.04 -9.57
C LEU A 165 17.28 -12.30 -10.44
N ALA A 166 17.12 -12.51 -11.75
CA ALA A 166 18.19 -12.86 -12.67
C ALA A 166 19.04 -11.66 -13.12
N ASP A 167 18.44 -10.48 -13.30
CA ASP A 167 19.07 -9.30 -13.92
C ASP A 167 18.97 -8.04 -13.02
N PRO A 168 20.09 -7.35 -12.72
CA PRO A 168 20.04 -6.08 -12.00
C PRO A 168 19.26 -4.97 -12.74
N ALA A 169 19.27 -4.92 -14.08
CA ALA A 169 18.54 -3.88 -14.81
C ALA A 169 17.01 -4.09 -14.72
N ALA A 170 16.54 -5.34 -14.82
CA ALA A 170 15.17 -5.71 -14.50
C ALA A 170 14.78 -5.37 -13.05
N ALA A 171 15.70 -5.57 -12.09
CA ALA A 171 15.49 -5.25 -10.68
C ALA A 171 15.30 -3.74 -10.46
N GLU A 172 16.13 -2.89 -11.07
CA GLU A 172 15.98 -1.43 -11.01
C GLU A 172 14.68 -0.94 -11.66
N GLN A 173 14.30 -1.50 -12.82
CA GLN A 173 13.05 -1.17 -13.50
C GLN A 173 11.81 -1.53 -12.67
N TRP A 174 11.82 -2.68 -12.00
CA TRP A 174 10.73 -3.08 -11.12
C TRP A 174 10.69 -2.25 -9.83
N ALA A 175 11.85 -1.98 -9.21
CA ALA A 175 11.96 -1.10 -8.04
C ALA A 175 11.45 0.32 -8.32
N GLY A 176 11.55 0.79 -9.57
CA GLY A 176 10.94 2.05 -10.03
C GLY A 176 9.40 2.05 -10.06
N GLY A 177 8.73 0.90 -9.94
CA GLY A 177 7.27 0.80 -9.78
C GLY A 177 6.43 1.34 -10.94
N ARG A 178 6.99 1.33 -12.17
CA ARG A 178 6.41 1.91 -13.39
C ARG A 178 6.57 1.01 -14.63
N LEU A 179 6.56 -0.31 -14.45
CA LEU A 179 6.62 -1.27 -15.55
C LEU A 179 5.41 -1.10 -16.49
N THR A 180 5.66 -1.09 -17.80
CA THR A 180 4.62 -1.00 -18.84
C THR A 180 4.25 -2.34 -19.45
N GLY A 181 5.10 -3.35 -19.29
CA GLY A 181 4.93 -4.72 -19.81
C GLY A 181 5.65 -5.71 -18.91
N SER A 182 5.45 -7.01 -19.15
CA SER A 182 6.15 -8.07 -18.43
C SER A 182 7.63 -8.13 -18.81
N LEU A 183 8.47 -8.53 -17.87
CA LEU A 183 9.90 -8.76 -18.09
C LEU A 183 10.16 -10.25 -18.31
N THR A 184 11.07 -10.58 -19.22
CA THR A 184 11.48 -11.97 -19.53
C THR A 184 12.88 -12.21 -18.95
N PRO A 185 13.10 -13.28 -18.17
CA PRO A 185 14.42 -13.57 -17.64
C PRO A 185 15.43 -13.91 -18.76
N PRO A 186 16.73 -13.58 -18.59
CA PRO A 186 17.77 -13.97 -19.54
C PRO A 186 17.87 -15.49 -19.67
N SER A 187 18.02 -15.99 -20.90
CA SER A 187 18.09 -17.44 -21.21
C SER A 187 19.31 -18.14 -20.58
N GLU A 188 20.32 -17.36 -20.16
CA GLU A 188 21.56 -17.83 -19.53
C GLU A 188 21.40 -18.15 -18.03
N PHE A 189 20.29 -17.71 -17.40
CA PHE A 189 20.02 -18.04 -16.00
C PHE A 189 19.25 -19.37 -15.92
N PRO A 190 19.78 -20.44 -15.28
CA PRO A 190 19.18 -21.76 -15.38
C PRO A 190 17.78 -21.81 -14.73
N SER A 191 16.79 -21.79 -15.62
CA SER A 191 15.41 -22.16 -15.36
C SER A 191 15.37 -23.68 -15.29
N GLY A 192 15.53 -24.22 -14.07
CA GLY A 192 15.78 -25.64 -13.83
C GLY A 192 14.76 -26.57 -14.50
N GLY A 193 15.19 -27.14 -15.64
CA GLY A 193 14.34 -27.91 -16.57
C GLY A 193 15.15 -28.76 -17.56
N GLY A 194 16.38 -29.17 -17.22
CA GLY A 194 17.22 -30.02 -18.06
C GLY A 194 17.18 -31.49 -17.65
N ARG A 195 16.25 -32.28 -18.20
CA ARG A 195 16.19 -33.74 -17.96
C ARG A 195 17.08 -34.49 -18.96
N ALA A 196 18.39 -34.38 -18.80
CA ALA A 196 19.34 -35.22 -19.53
C ALA A 196 19.28 -36.66 -18.98
N GLY A 197 19.03 -37.64 -19.86
CA GLY A 197 19.07 -39.05 -19.50
C GLY A 197 20.44 -39.69 -19.75
N PRO A 198 20.64 -40.94 -19.31
CA PRO A 198 21.65 -41.81 -19.90
C PRO A 198 21.01 -43.07 -20.52
N ALA A 199 21.36 -43.35 -21.78
CA ALA A 199 21.14 -44.66 -22.39
C ALA A 199 22.39 -45.54 -22.14
N PRO A 200 22.25 -46.78 -21.61
CA PRO A 200 23.35 -47.74 -21.58
C PRO A 200 23.53 -48.37 -22.96
N ARG A 201 24.76 -48.46 -23.45
CA ARG A 201 25.13 -49.28 -24.61
C ARG A 201 25.63 -50.64 -24.15
N GLU A 202 25.05 -51.72 -24.65
CA GLU A 202 25.63 -53.06 -24.57
C GLU A 202 26.77 -53.21 -25.60
N ARG A 203 27.79 -54.04 -25.29
CA ARG A 203 28.28 -55.16 -26.13
C ARG A 203 29.45 -55.92 -25.44
N PRO A 204 29.81 -57.15 -25.87
CA PRO A 204 30.14 -58.23 -24.94
C PRO A 204 31.59 -58.76 -25.01
N ILE A 205 32.00 -59.53 -23.99
CA ILE A 205 33.15 -60.45 -24.05
C ILE A 205 32.76 -61.81 -23.41
N ARG A 206 33.36 -62.88 -23.93
CA ARG A 206 33.10 -64.31 -23.67
C ARG A 206 33.72 -64.85 -22.35
N PRO A 207 33.35 -66.07 -21.88
CA PRO A 207 33.59 -66.48 -20.49
C PRO A 207 35.03 -66.97 -20.23
N HIS A 208 35.47 -66.82 -18.99
CA HIS A 208 36.69 -67.45 -18.48
C HIS A 208 36.34 -68.39 -17.32
N ALA A 209 36.88 -69.62 -17.35
CA ALA A 209 36.70 -70.60 -16.29
C ALA A 209 37.46 -70.20 -15.00
N PRO A 210 37.01 -70.66 -13.81
CA PRO A 210 37.65 -70.33 -12.54
C PRO A 210 38.86 -71.24 -12.25
N PRO A 211 39.92 -70.71 -11.62
CA PRO A 211 40.85 -71.52 -10.84
C PRO A 211 40.34 -71.67 -9.40
N GLU A 212 40.09 -72.92 -8.97
CA GLU A 212 39.87 -73.22 -7.56
C GLU A 212 41.20 -73.17 -6.79
N GLY A 213 41.22 -72.49 -5.65
CA GLY A 213 42.39 -72.39 -4.78
C GLY A 213 42.04 -71.67 -3.47
N PRO A 214 42.75 -71.94 -2.36
CA PRO A 214 42.35 -71.52 -1.01
C PRO A 214 42.43 -70.00 -0.72
N ALA A 215 42.74 -69.16 -1.72
CA ALA A 215 42.73 -67.70 -1.60
C ALA A 215 41.32 -67.07 -1.73
N GLY A 216 40.29 -67.88 -2.05
CA GLY A 216 38.91 -67.40 -2.24
C GLY A 216 38.24 -66.93 -0.95
N ASP A 217 38.48 -67.63 0.17
CA ASP A 217 37.78 -67.37 1.44
C ASP A 217 38.24 -66.07 2.12
N GLU A 218 39.55 -65.79 2.19
CA GLU A 218 40.05 -64.49 2.71
C GLU A 218 39.48 -63.30 1.93
N LEU A 219 39.38 -63.42 0.60
CA LEU A 219 38.77 -62.40 -0.25
C LEU A 219 37.26 -62.25 -0.02
N ALA A 220 36.56 -63.36 0.30
CA ALA A 220 35.15 -63.34 0.64
C ALA A 220 34.90 -62.70 2.03
N GLU A 221 35.70 -63.05 3.04
CA GLU A 221 35.64 -62.46 4.38
C GLU A 221 35.98 -60.97 4.35
N ARG A 222 37.06 -60.57 3.66
CA ARG A 222 37.41 -59.16 3.49
C ARG A 222 36.30 -58.35 2.82
N ARG A 223 35.56 -58.94 1.87
CA ARG A 223 34.36 -58.33 1.26
C ARG A 223 33.16 -58.28 2.21
N ARG A 224 32.96 -59.28 3.09
CA ARG A 224 31.93 -59.25 4.14
C ARG A 224 32.23 -58.15 5.17
N ARG A 225 33.46 -58.09 5.68
CA ARG A 225 33.90 -57.06 6.63
C ARG A 225 33.77 -55.65 6.05
N ARG A 226 34.23 -55.42 4.80
CA ARG A 226 34.07 -54.11 4.13
C ARG A 226 32.59 -53.69 4.03
N ARG A 227 31.69 -54.61 3.69
CA ARG A 227 30.23 -54.33 3.65
C ARG A 227 29.65 -54.02 5.02
N GLN A 228 30.08 -54.71 6.08
CA GLN A 228 29.68 -54.39 7.46
C GLN A 228 30.18 -53.01 7.89
N GLU A 229 31.43 -52.65 7.55
CA GLU A 229 31.98 -51.31 7.82
C GLU A 229 31.28 -50.21 7.00
N GLU A 230 30.91 -50.48 5.75
CA GLU A 230 30.10 -49.59 4.91
C GLU A 230 28.68 -49.40 5.48
N GLN A 231 28.02 -50.49 5.88
CA GLN A 231 26.71 -50.45 6.52
C GLN A 231 26.74 -49.68 7.84
N ALA A 232 27.69 -49.97 8.73
CA ALA A 232 27.84 -49.28 10.01
C ALA A 232 28.26 -47.80 9.85
N ARG A 233 28.81 -47.40 8.69
CA ARG A 233 29.01 -45.98 8.32
C ARG A 233 27.71 -45.34 7.83
N ALA A 234 26.93 -46.06 7.01
CA ALA A 234 25.65 -45.62 6.49
C ALA A 234 24.61 -45.43 7.60
N GLU A 235 24.51 -46.38 8.54
CA GLU A 235 23.63 -46.30 9.72
C GLU A 235 23.96 -45.08 10.59
N ARG A 236 25.24 -44.84 10.91
CA ARG A 236 25.68 -43.64 11.64
C ARG A 236 25.45 -42.35 10.85
N ALA A 237 25.50 -42.38 9.52
CA ALA A 237 25.19 -41.22 8.69
C ALA A 237 23.67 -40.92 8.69
N ALA A 238 22.84 -41.96 8.60
CA ALA A 238 21.40 -41.85 8.73
C ALA A 238 20.98 -41.35 10.11
N GLU A 239 21.61 -41.83 11.19
CA GLU A 239 21.34 -41.35 12.56
C GLU A 239 21.70 -39.86 12.72
N ARG A 240 22.86 -39.43 12.22
CA ARG A 240 23.23 -37.99 12.23
C ARG A 240 22.24 -37.15 11.44
N ALA A 241 21.86 -37.58 10.23
CA ALA A 241 20.88 -36.87 9.40
C ALA A 241 19.49 -36.84 10.05
N ALA A 242 19.08 -37.89 10.77
CA ALA A 242 17.83 -37.93 11.51
C ALA A 242 17.83 -36.99 12.72
N ARG A 243 18.94 -36.91 13.46
CA ARG A 243 19.16 -35.95 14.55
C ARG A 243 19.12 -34.51 14.02
N GLU A 244 19.93 -34.18 13.02
CA GLU A 244 19.90 -32.84 12.40
C GLU A 244 18.50 -32.47 11.90
N ALA A 245 17.80 -33.38 11.21
CA ALA A 245 16.44 -33.11 10.75
C ALA A 245 15.42 -32.95 11.90
N HIS A 246 15.66 -33.52 13.08
CA HIS A 246 14.87 -33.26 14.29
C HIS A 246 15.20 -31.88 14.87
N ASP A 247 16.48 -31.56 15.00
CA ASP A 247 16.95 -30.26 15.53
C ASP A 247 16.42 -29.10 14.66
N ARG A 248 16.54 -29.19 13.32
CA ARG A 248 15.97 -28.19 12.39
C ARG A 248 14.43 -28.11 12.45
N ARG A 249 13.73 -29.17 12.86
CA ARG A 249 12.27 -29.13 13.07
C ARG A 249 11.94 -28.37 14.35
N ALA A 250 12.66 -28.62 15.44
CA ALA A 250 12.50 -27.87 16.69
C ALA A 250 12.82 -26.37 16.47
N GLU A 251 13.93 -26.03 15.82
CA GLU A 251 14.28 -24.65 15.45
C GLU A 251 13.15 -23.96 14.65
N ARG A 252 12.54 -24.69 13.69
CA ARG A 252 11.43 -24.18 12.88
C ARG A 252 10.16 -23.97 13.73
N GLU A 253 9.84 -24.88 14.64
CA GLU A 253 8.68 -24.76 15.54
C GLU A 253 8.85 -23.59 16.53
N ASP A 254 10.06 -23.38 17.06
CA ASP A 254 10.41 -22.23 17.89
C ASP A 254 10.34 -20.91 17.12
N ALA A 255 10.83 -20.87 15.88
CA ALA A 255 10.73 -19.71 15.00
C ALA A 255 9.26 -19.39 14.64
N ASP A 256 8.45 -20.40 14.29
CA ASP A 256 7.02 -20.26 14.04
C ASP A 256 6.30 -19.73 15.31
N ALA A 257 6.66 -20.22 16.50
CA ALA A 257 6.10 -19.76 17.77
C ALA A 257 6.53 -18.33 18.13
N ALA A 258 7.78 -17.95 17.88
CA ALA A 258 8.26 -16.59 18.05
C ALA A 258 7.55 -15.63 17.09
N SER A 259 7.34 -16.03 15.83
CA SER A 259 6.60 -15.26 14.83
C SER A 259 5.15 -15.02 15.24
N ARG A 260 4.45 -16.04 15.77
CA ARG A 260 3.08 -15.88 16.29
C ARG A 260 3.01 -14.88 17.45
N ARG A 261 3.88 -15.04 18.45
CA ARG A 261 3.96 -14.10 19.61
C ARG A 261 4.28 -12.67 19.18
N ALA A 262 5.11 -12.49 18.16
CA ALA A 262 5.40 -11.17 17.60
C ALA A 262 4.17 -10.56 16.89
N GLY A 263 3.42 -11.35 16.12
CA GLY A 263 2.15 -10.93 15.51
C GLY A 263 1.12 -10.51 16.56
N GLU A 264 0.89 -11.36 17.58
CA GLU A 264 -0.01 -11.07 18.71
C GLU A 264 0.41 -9.82 19.52
N ALA A 265 1.69 -9.48 19.55
CA ALA A 265 2.17 -8.24 20.17
C ALA A 265 1.90 -7.01 19.27
N VAL A 266 2.07 -7.14 17.95
CA VAL A 266 1.77 -6.08 16.98
C VAL A 266 0.27 -5.77 16.95
N ASP A 267 -0.59 -6.78 16.97
CA ASP A 267 -2.04 -6.58 16.92
C ASP A 267 -2.58 -5.94 18.21
N ARG A 268 -2.10 -6.36 19.39
CA ARG A 268 -2.39 -5.65 20.65
C ARG A 268 -1.92 -4.19 20.63
N ALA A 269 -0.72 -3.90 20.11
CA ALA A 269 -0.24 -2.53 19.99
C ALA A 269 -1.12 -1.68 19.05
N ARG A 270 -1.66 -2.27 17.96
CA ARG A 270 -2.63 -1.61 17.06
C ARG A 270 -3.97 -1.33 17.74
N GLU A 271 -4.46 -2.26 18.56
CA GLU A 271 -5.67 -2.06 19.38
C GLU A 271 -5.48 -0.94 20.41
N GLU A 272 -4.33 -0.91 21.09
CA GLU A 272 -3.96 0.13 22.06
C GLU A 272 -3.88 1.52 21.41
N VAL A 273 -3.24 1.65 20.23
CA VAL A 273 -3.19 2.89 19.44
C VAL A 273 -4.60 3.32 19.05
N SER A 274 -5.41 2.39 18.51
CA SER A 274 -6.80 2.67 18.11
C SER A 274 -7.67 3.13 19.29
N ALA A 275 -7.44 2.59 20.48
CA ALA A 275 -8.11 3.02 21.71
C ALA A 275 -7.62 4.38 22.20
N ALA A 276 -6.32 4.66 22.11
CA ALA A 276 -5.74 5.96 22.46
C ALA A 276 -6.27 7.08 21.54
N GLU A 277 -6.38 6.82 20.24
CA GLU A 277 -6.97 7.77 19.29
C GLU A 277 -8.45 8.06 19.56
N ARG A 278 -9.25 7.05 19.95
CA ARG A 278 -10.66 7.27 20.36
C ARG A 278 -10.72 8.21 21.56
N ARG A 279 -9.95 7.93 22.61
CA ARG A 279 -9.85 8.80 23.80
C ARG A 279 -9.38 10.22 23.46
N LEU A 280 -8.46 10.37 22.50
CA LEU A 280 -8.00 11.69 22.05
C LEU A 280 -9.12 12.46 21.33
N ARG A 281 -9.89 11.81 20.46
CA ARG A 281 -11.05 12.43 19.78
C ARG A 281 -12.15 12.83 20.77
N GLU A 282 -12.43 11.97 21.76
CA GLU A 282 -13.36 12.26 22.86
C GLU A 282 -12.89 13.46 23.69
N ALA A 283 -11.62 13.48 24.11
CA ALA A 283 -11.04 14.59 24.86
C ALA A 283 -11.06 15.92 24.09
N HIS A 284 -10.79 15.91 22.77
CA HIS A 284 -10.92 17.11 21.92
C HIS A 284 -12.38 17.57 21.77
N ALA A 285 -13.34 16.65 21.72
CA ALA A 285 -14.76 17.01 21.64
C ALA A 285 -15.26 17.67 22.95
N GLU A 286 -14.85 17.14 24.10
CA GLU A 286 -15.14 17.74 25.41
C GLU A 286 -14.41 19.07 25.62
N LEU A 287 -13.15 19.21 25.19
CA LEU A 287 -12.45 20.50 25.21
C LEU A 287 -13.20 21.55 24.39
N ALA A 288 -13.52 21.24 23.13
CA ALA A 288 -14.25 22.17 22.26
C ALA A 288 -15.65 22.50 22.81
N ARG A 289 -16.27 21.59 23.56
CA ARG A 289 -17.52 21.85 24.28
C ARG A 289 -17.31 22.82 25.44
N ALA A 290 -16.33 22.56 26.31
CA ALA A 290 -16.00 23.43 27.43
C ALA A 290 -15.61 24.85 26.97
N GLU A 291 -14.88 24.98 25.85
CA GLU A 291 -14.55 26.27 25.24
C GLU A 291 -15.80 27.04 24.78
N ARG A 292 -16.78 26.36 24.15
CA ARG A 292 -18.06 26.97 23.79
C ARG A 292 -18.87 27.39 25.01
N GLU A 293 -18.97 26.52 26.02
CA GLU A 293 -19.67 26.81 27.27
C GLU A 293 -19.04 28.02 27.98
N LEU A 294 -17.71 28.09 28.07
CA LEU A 294 -16.95 29.25 28.58
C LEU A 294 -17.18 30.53 27.76
N GLY A 295 -17.23 30.42 26.42
CA GLY A 295 -17.59 31.55 25.54
C GLY A 295 -18.96 32.13 25.89
N THR A 296 -20.00 31.27 25.94
CA THR A 296 -21.36 31.71 26.29
C THR A 296 -21.47 32.25 27.72
N ALA A 297 -20.67 31.73 28.66
CA ALA A 297 -20.62 32.24 30.03
C ALA A 297 -20.05 33.67 30.09
N ARG A 298 -18.95 33.93 29.36
CA ARG A 298 -18.32 35.26 29.25
C ARG A 298 -19.22 36.27 28.55
N GLU A 299 -19.95 35.86 27.51
CA GLU A 299 -20.94 36.72 26.85
C GLU A 299 -22.08 37.12 27.80
N ARG A 300 -22.59 36.16 28.59
CA ARG A 300 -23.61 36.42 29.63
C ARG A 300 -23.11 37.34 30.74
N GLU A 301 -21.90 37.09 31.24
CA GLU A 301 -21.21 37.95 32.21
C GLU A 301 -21.10 39.39 31.68
N HIS A 302 -20.60 39.57 30.45
CA HIS A 302 -20.45 40.87 29.82
C HIS A 302 -21.79 41.61 29.64
N THR A 303 -22.82 40.91 29.15
CA THR A 303 -24.16 41.52 28.97
C THR A 303 -24.84 41.87 30.29
N THR A 304 -24.64 41.06 31.34
CA THR A 304 -25.17 41.33 32.68
C THR A 304 -24.44 42.51 33.33
N ALA A 305 -23.11 42.61 33.17
CA ALA A 305 -22.32 43.75 33.61
C ALA A 305 -22.78 45.06 32.91
N GLN A 306 -22.97 45.05 31.59
CA GLN A 306 -23.51 46.20 30.86
C GLN A 306 -24.94 46.59 31.29
N ALA A 307 -25.77 45.61 31.63
CA ALA A 307 -27.12 45.86 32.14
C ALA A 307 -27.11 46.47 33.55
N LEU A 308 -26.21 46.00 34.42
CA LEU A 308 -25.98 46.57 35.75
C LEU A 308 -25.47 48.01 35.66
N ASP A 309 -24.39 48.26 34.90
CA ASP A 309 -23.84 49.59 34.64
C ASP A 309 -24.90 50.59 34.16
N ARG A 310 -25.86 50.14 33.34
CA ARG A 310 -26.99 50.95 32.88
C ARG A 310 -27.98 51.22 34.00
N ALA A 311 -28.41 50.18 34.71
CA ALA A 311 -29.38 50.30 35.80
C ALA A 311 -28.86 51.20 36.95
N GLU A 312 -27.56 51.12 37.27
CA GLU A 312 -26.91 52.01 38.25
C GLU A 312 -26.91 53.48 37.80
N ARG A 313 -26.64 53.76 36.51
CA ARG A 313 -26.72 55.11 35.96
C ARG A 313 -28.15 55.65 35.98
N GLU A 314 -29.12 54.85 35.55
CA GLU A 314 -30.54 55.22 35.56
C GLU A 314 -31.04 55.50 36.99
N ALA A 315 -30.66 54.68 37.96
CA ALA A 315 -30.97 54.89 39.38
C ALA A 315 -30.32 56.16 39.94
N HIS A 316 -29.06 56.43 39.60
CA HIS A 316 -28.35 57.64 40.01
C HIS A 316 -28.95 58.91 39.39
N ASP A 317 -29.34 58.86 38.11
CA ASP A 317 -30.00 59.99 37.44
C ASP A 317 -31.39 60.29 38.02
N ALA A 318 -32.18 59.24 38.29
CA ALA A 318 -33.48 59.36 38.96
C ALA A 318 -33.35 59.93 40.39
N ALA A 319 -32.37 59.48 41.18
CA ALA A 319 -32.09 60.04 42.50
C ALA A 319 -31.73 61.53 42.42
N ARG A 320 -30.84 61.91 41.50
CA ARG A 320 -30.49 63.32 41.27
C ARG A 320 -31.68 64.17 40.81
N GLU A 321 -32.66 63.60 40.12
CA GLU A 321 -33.89 64.31 39.73
C GLU A 321 -34.87 64.47 40.91
N ALA A 322 -35.00 63.44 41.76
CA ALA A 322 -35.75 63.53 43.01
C ALA A 322 -35.19 64.64 43.93
N ASP A 323 -33.87 64.69 44.13
CA ASP A 323 -33.22 65.75 44.93
C ASP A 323 -33.45 67.15 44.34
N ARG A 324 -33.35 67.28 43.00
CA ARG A 324 -33.58 68.54 42.29
C ARG A 324 -35.03 69.02 42.42
N THR A 325 -36.01 68.12 42.38
CA THR A 325 -37.42 68.46 42.52
C THR A 325 -37.79 68.79 43.97
N ALA A 326 -37.30 68.01 44.95
CA ALA A 326 -37.46 68.29 46.38
C ALA A 326 -36.91 69.67 46.76
N GLY A 327 -35.65 69.95 46.43
CA GLY A 327 -35.03 71.26 46.71
C GLY A 327 -35.66 72.42 45.92
N ARG A 328 -36.40 72.16 44.83
CA ARG A 328 -37.20 73.18 44.14
C ARG A 328 -38.53 73.44 44.86
N ALA A 329 -39.13 72.45 45.51
CA ALA A 329 -40.31 72.64 46.34
C ALA A 329 -39.98 73.49 47.57
N GLU A 330 -38.91 73.15 48.30
CA GLU A 330 -38.44 73.91 49.48
C GLU A 330 -38.12 75.37 49.15
N ARG A 331 -37.40 75.62 48.04
CA ARG A 331 -37.10 77.00 47.57
C ARG A 331 -38.32 77.79 47.09
N ARG A 332 -39.50 77.16 46.96
CA ARG A 332 -40.75 77.81 46.54
C ARG A 332 -41.69 78.10 47.70
N ASP A 333 -41.31 77.76 48.93
CA ASP A 333 -42.02 78.12 50.17
C ASP A 333 -41.20 79.07 51.08
N PRO A 334 -40.76 80.26 50.58
CA PRO A 334 -40.49 81.37 51.48
C PRO A 334 -41.84 81.96 51.92
N ARG A 335 -42.27 81.65 53.13
CA ARG A 335 -43.35 82.40 53.79
C ARG A 335 -42.84 83.79 54.18
N ASP A 336 -43.15 84.77 53.33
CA ASP A 336 -43.83 86.04 53.66
C ASP A 336 -44.20 86.79 52.37
#